data_AF-A0A7C1VV41-F1
#
_entry.id   AF-A0A7C1VV41-F1
#
_cell.length_a   1.000
_cell.length_b   1.000
_cell.length_c   1.000
_cell.angle_alpha   90.00
_cell.angle_beta   90.00
_cell.angle_gamma   90.00
#
_symmetry.space_group_name_H-M   'P 1'
#
loop_
_entity.id
_entity.type
_entity.pdbx_description
1 polymer ?
#
loop_
_entity_poly.entity_id
_entity_poly.type
_entity_poly.pdbx_seq_one_letter_code
_entity_poly.pdbx_strand_id
1 'polypeptide(L)'
;MSEQDSLLAQLDRYWECFACGRIIDDKNLAKALETAGMGWGLNIPCPECGSKTSKSKFPDARFRPLFEMMVKCSQLERAILVLILAQTAFESMLDSFLCRLLDNMNCPEDIVPEITDRLYNVRTKFGFVKSLTGKKIGEIARDIGFENIMERFNEVRAKRNSFLHTARVKKDLTQDDIIMALKFACATVDLYAALFSKYREQRPLIEPDEDHPF
;
A
#
# COMPACT_ATOMS: atom_id res chain seq x y z
N MET A 1 5.88 19.00 11.95
CA MET A 1 5.01 17.81 12.00
C MET A 1 5.91 16.64 12.35
N SER A 2 5.61 15.87 13.40
CA SER A 2 6.44 14.71 13.75
C SER A 2 6.30 13.62 12.69
N GLU A 3 7.26 12.69 12.59
CA GLU A 3 7.13 11.52 11.73
C GLU A 3 5.90 10.67 12.10
N GLN A 4 5.48 10.69 13.38
CA GLN A 4 4.28 9.99 13.84
C GLN A 4 3.00 10.63 13.30
N ASP A 5 2.88 11.96 13.37
CA ASP A 5 1.73 12.68 12.82
C ASP A 5 1.67 12.54 11.31
N SER A 6 2.85 12.54 10.67
CA SER A 6 2.99 12.35 9.23
C SER A 6 2.47 10.98 8.79
N LEU A 7 2.72 9.93 9.59
CA LEU A 7 2.34 8.56 9.26
C LEU A 7 0.81 8.35 9.22
N LEU A 8 0.07 8.90 10.19
CA LEU A 8 -1.39 8.81 10.19
C LEU A 8 -2.02 9.73 9.14
N ALA A 9 -1.49 10.95 8.98
CA ALA A 9 -1.93 11.86 7.93
C ALA A 9 -1.76 11.24 6.53
N GLN A 10 -0.74 10.38 6.35
CA GLN A 10 -0.50 9.67 5.10
C GLN A 10 -1.65 8.73 4.71
N LEU A 11 -2.34 8.12 5.69
CA LEU A 11 -3.51 7.26 5.43
C LEU A 11 -4.76 8.05 5.05
N ASP A 12 -4.82 9.33 5.42
CA ASP A 12 -5.95 10.20 5.12
C ASP A 12 -5.78 10.97 3.81
N ARG A 13 -4.58 10.94 3.22
CA ARG A 13 -4.23 11.65 1.99
C ARG A 13 -4.90 11.08 0.75
N TYR A 14 -4.88 9.76 0.59
CA TYR A 14 -5.24 9.12 -0.67
C TYR A 14 -6.66 8.57 -0.69
N TRP A 15 -7.26 8.60 -1.88
CA TRP A 15 -8.60 8.07 -2.13
C TRP A 15 -8.64 7.21 -3.38
N GLU A 16 -9.29 6.06 -3.34
CA GLU A 16 -9.54 5.24 -4.53
C GLU A 16 -10.90 5.60 -5.16
N CYS A 17 -10.92 5.79 -6.47
CA CYS A 17 -12.18 5.87 -7.22
C CYS A 17 -12.63 4.48 -7.67
N PHE A 18 -13.84 4.04 -7.31
CA PHE A 18 -14.33 2.71 -7.71
C PHE A 18 -14.63 2.57 -9.20
N ALA A 19 -14.87 3.67 -9.92
CA ALA A 19 -15.10 3.63 -11.35
C ALA A 19 -13.80 3.37 -12.13
N CYS A 20 -12.83 4.27 -12.01
CA CYS A 20 -11.57 4.15 -12.75
C CYS A 20 -10.47 3.42 -12.00
N GLY A 21 -10.62 3.14 -10.71
CA GLY A 21 -9.62 2.48 -9.85
C GLY A 21 -8.35 3.30 -9.57
N ARG A 22 -8.27 4.55 -10.03
CA ARG A 22 -7.11 5.40 -9.74
C ARG A 22 -7.11 5.86 -8.28
N ILE A 23 -5.91 5.95 -7.72
CA ILE A 23 -5.65 6.57 -6.43
C ILE A 23 -5.44 8.06 -6.65
N ILE A 24 -6.25 8.86 -5.99
CA ILE A 24 -6.34 10.31 -6.11
C ILE A 24 -5.63 10.93 -4.91
N ASP A 25 -4.71 11.84 -5.21
CA ASP A 25 -4.02 12.70 -4.26
C ASP A 25 -4.46 14.15 -4.47
N ASP A 26 -5.66 14.48 -4.01
CA ASP A 26 -6.22 15.82 -4.17
C ASP A 26 -6.73 16.32 -2.81
N LYS A 27 -6.05 17.34 -2.28
CA LYS A 27 -6.40 17.99 -1.00
C LYS A 27 -7.79 18.62 -1.04
N ASN A 28 -8.21 19.15 -2.18
CA ASN A 28 -9.54 19.74 -2.33
C ASN A 28 -10.61 18.65 -2.30
N LEU A 29 -10.35 17.52 -2.98
CA LEU A 29 -11.21 16.35 -2.93
C LEU A 29 -11.28 15.77 -1.50
N ALA A 30 -10.14 15.62 -0.82
CA ALA A 30 -10.10 15.11 0.55
C ALA A 30 -10.93 15.99 1.50
N LYS A 31 -10.74 17.31 1.45
CA LYS A 31 -11.51 18.27 2.25
C LYS A 31 -13.01 18.20 1.92
N ALA A 32 -13.38 18.09 0.65
CA ALA A 32 -14.77 18.02 0.22
C ALA A 32 -15.45 16.72 0.69
N LEU A 33 -14.74 15.57 0.60
CA LEU A 33 -15.24 14.28 1.06
C LEU A 33 -15.35 14.18 2.60
N GLU A 34 -14.43 14.80 3.32
CA GLU A 34 -14.48 14.89 4.79
C GLU A 34 -15.62 15.78 5.29
N THR A 35 -15.79 16.96 4.68
CA THR A 35 -16.87 17.90 5.04
C THR A 35 -18.25 17.30 4.83
N ALA A 36 -18.38 16.40 3.86
CA ALA A 36 -19.65 15.85 3.44
C ALA A 36 -20.00 14.51 4.12
N GLY A 37 -19.27 14.11 5.17
CA GLY A 37 -19.71 13.07 6.10
C GLY A 37 -19.27 11.63 5.79
N MET A 38 -18.13 11.44 5.09
CA MET A 38 -17.52 10.14 4.77
C MET A 38 -18.45 9.10 4.13
N GLY A 39 -18.26 8.91 2.82
CA GLY A 39 -18.67 7.68 2.14
C GLY A 39 -20.12 7.67 1.67
N TRP A 40 -20.30 7.30 0.41
CA TRP A 40 -21.59 6.98 -0.21
C TRP A 40 -22.52 8.19 -0.44
N GLY A 41 -22.48 8.75 -1.66
CA GLY A 41 -23.57 9.57 -2.18
C GLY A 41 -23.24 10.99 -2.67
N LEU A 42 -21.97 11.39 -2.74
CA LEU A 42 -21.63 12.75 -3.19
C LEU A 42 -21.28 12.79 -4.67
N ASN A 43 -22.03 13.62 -5.39
CA ASN A 43 -21.85 14.01 -6.79
C ASN A 43 -20.51 14.72 -7.09
N ILE A 44 -19.46 14.54 -6.28
CA ILE A 44 -18.12 15.06 -6.55
C ILE A 44 -17.48 14.15 -7.60
N PRO A 45 -17.27 14.63 -8.84
CA PRO A 45 -16.69 13.82 -9.90
C PRO A 45 -15.24 13.46 -9.58
N CYS A 46 -14.83 12.26 -9.97
CA CYS A 46 -13.43 11.89 -9.99
C CYS A 46 -12.66 12.84 -10.93
N PRO A 47 -11.54 13.46 -10.51
CA PRO A 47 -10.76 14.34 -11.37
C PRO A 47 -10.16 13.58 -12.57
N GLU A 48 -9.98 12.27 -12.45
CA GLU A 48 -9.37 11.45 -13.50
C GLU A 48 -10.36 10.96 -14.56
N CYS A 49 -11.59 10.57 -14.18
CA CYS A 49 -12.55 9.95 -15.09
C CYS A 49 -13.93 10.63 -15.14
N GLY A 50 -14.13 11.70 -14.36
CA GLY A 50 -15.41 12.41 -14.26
C GLY A 50 -16.51 11.65 -13.50
N SER A 51 -16.30 10.37 -13.16
CA SER A 51 -17.33 9.56 -12.53
C SER A 51 -17.72 10.06 -11.13
N LYS A 52 -19.03 10.06 -10.88
CA LYS A 52 -19.64 10.36 -9.58
C LYS A 52 -19.85 9.12 -8.72
N THR A 53 -19.33 7.96 -9.13
CA THR A 53 -19.35 6.73 -8.33
C THR A 53 -18.61 6.94 -7.00
N SER A 54 -18.95 6.09 -6.03
CA SER A 54 -18.34 6.01 -4.69
C SER A 54 -16.81 5.98 -4.74
N LYS A 55 -16.22 6.56 -3.69
CA LYS A 55 -14.78 6.62 -3.44
C LYS A 55 -14.52 6.11 -2.04
N SER A 56 -13.41 5.43 -1.80
CA SER A 56 -12.98 4.98 -0.47
C SER A 56 -11.60 5.55 -0.13
N LYS A 57 -11.26 5.59 1.16
CA LYS A 57 -9.89 5.90 1.59
C LYS A 57 -8.93 4.82 1.07
N PHE A 58 -7.73 5.24 0.69
CA PHE A 58 -6.60 4.37 0.40
C PHE A 58 -5.45 4.74 1.35
N PRO A 59 -4.76 3.76 1.98
CA PRO A 59 -5.06 2.33 2.01
C PRO A 59 -6.41 2.04 2.68
N ASP A 60 -6.92 0.82 2.49
CA ASP A 60 -8.16 0.35 3.15
C ASP A 60 -8.12 0.56 4.67
N ALA A 61 -9.29 0.81 5.28
CA ALA A 61 -9.44 1.07 6.70
C ALA A 61 -8.80 -0.02 7.60
N ARG A 62 -8.67 -1.26 7.11
CA ARG A 62 -7.96 -2.35 7.80
C ARG A 62 -6.49 -2.05 8.12
N PHE A 63 -5.86 -1.13 7.39
CA PHE A 63 -4.46 -0.73 7.65
C PHE A 63 -4.36 0.29 8.78
N ARG A 64 -5.42 1.03 9.13
CA ARG A 64 -5.34 2.07 10.16
C ARG A 64 -4.89 1.54 11.54
N PRO A 65 -5.43 0.42 12.07
CA PRO A 65 -4.97 -0.13 13.33
C PRO A 65 -3.47 -0.50 13.34
N LEU A 66 -2.93 -0.96 12.20
CA LEU A 66 -1.51 -1.29 12.07
C LEU A 66 -0.63 -0.04 12.23
N PHE A 67 -1.01 1.07 11.59
CA PHE A 67 -0.26 2.31 11.63
C PHE A 67 -0.41 3.03 12.98
N GLU A 68 -1.59 3.00 13.60
CA GLU A 68 -1.81 3.48 14.97
C GLU A 68 -0.95 2.70 15.97
N MET A 69 -0.86 1.37 15.82
CA MET A 69 0.05 0.55 16.63
C MET A 69 1.51 0.93 16.42
N MET A 70 1.91 1.24 15.17
CA MET A 70 3.27 1.68 14.85
C MET A 70 3.61 3.01 15.54
N VAL A 71 2.69 3.98 15.52
CA VAL A 71 2.82 5.26 16.23
C VAL A 71 2.95 5.02 17.73
N LYS A 72 2.06 4.22 18.33
CA LYS A 72 2.11 3.87 19.75
C LYS A 72 3.45 3.21 20.13
N CYS A 73 3.94 2.27 19.32
CA CYS A 73 5.23 1.64 19.56
C CYS A 73 6.40 2.63 19.45
N SER A 74 6.33 3.57 18.53
CA SER A 74 7.34 4.64 18.38
C SER A 74 7.38 5.56 19.61
N GLN A 75 6.21 5.99 20.11
CA GLN A 75 6.10 6.82 21.32
C GLN A 75 6.63 6.12 22.59
N LEU A 76 6.53 4.79 22.62
CA LEU A 76 7.06 3.95 23.69
C LEU A 76 8.52 3.51 23.45
N GLU A 77 9.18 4.06 22.42
CA GLU A 77 10.56 3.75 22.03
C GLU A 77 10.82 2.25 21.80
N ARG A 78 9.80 1.53 21.30
CA ARG A 78 9.88 0.09 21.00
C ARG A 78 10.38 -0.14 19.59
N ALA A 79 11.65 0.18 19.33
CA ALA A 79 12.25 0.16 17.99
C ALA A 79 12.01 -1.14 17.20
N ILE A 80 12.20 -2.30 17.84
CA ILE A 80 11.97 -3.59 17.17
C ILE A 80 10.52 -3.76 16.70
N LEU A 81 9.54 -3.31 17.49
CA LEU A 81 8.14 -3.39 17.10
C LEU A 81 7.86 -2.46 15.92
N VAL A 82 8.43 -1.26 15.90
CA VAL A 82 8.29 -0.33 14.77
C VAL A 82 8.87 -0.94 13.48
N LEU A 83 10.06 -1.55 13.55
CA LEU A 83 10.69 -2.23 12.40
C LEU A 83 9.83 -3.39 11.88
N ILE A 84 9.27 -4.20 12.78
CA ILE A 84 8.39 -5.32 12.41
C ILE A 84 7.12 -4.79 11.73
N LEU A 85 6.44 -3.82 12.35
CA LEU A 85 5.19 -3.26 11.85
C LEU A 85 5.39 -2.56 10.49
N ALA A 86 6.51 -1.88 10.28
CA ALA A 86 6.83 -1.24 9.00
C ALA A 86 7.03 -2.26 7.87
N GLN A 87 7.69 -3.40 8.17
CA GLN A 87 7.78 -4.52 7.23
C GLN A 87 6.42 -5.14 6.97
N THR A 88 5.63 -5.40 8.01
CA THR A 88 4.27 -5.93 7.88
C THR A 88 3.39 -5.03 7.00
N ALA A 89 3.47 -3.70 7.16
CA ALA A 89 2.75 -2.76 6.31
C ALA A 89 3.11 -2.92 4.82
N PHE A 90 4.41 -2.99 4.51
CA PHE A 90 4.88 -3.24 3.15
C PHE A 90 4.39 -4.57 2.59
N GLU A 91 4.48 -5.65 3.37
CA GLU A 91 4.06 -6.99 2.96
C GLU A 91 2.54 -7.07 2.72
N SER A 92 1.73 -6.50 3.61
CA SER A 92 0.28 -6.48 3.46
C SER A 92 -0.20 -5.60 2.30
N MET A 93 0.51 -4.52 1.98
CA MET A 93 0.23 -3.73 0.78
C MET A 93 0.69 -4.43 -0.50
N LEU A 94 1.79 -5.19 -0.44
CA LEU A 94 2.19 -6.09 -1.55
C LEU A 94 1.10 -7.11 -1.85
N ASP A 95 0.46 -7.67 -0.83
CA ASP A 95 -0.65 -8.61 -1.01
C ASP A 95 -1.85 -7.95 -1.67
N SER A 96 -2.22 -6.76 -1.20
CA SER A 96 -3.29 -5.96 -1.84
C SER A 96 -2.97 -5.66 -3.31
N PHE A 97 -1.70 -5.35 -3.62
CA PHE A 97 -1.25 -5.10 -4.99
C PHE A 97 -1.28 -6.37 -5.85
N LEU A 98 -0.93 -7.53 -5.29
CA LEU A 98 -1.02 -8.81 -5.97
C LEU A 98 -2.47 -9.17 -6.31
N CYS A 99 -3.40 -9.00 -5.37
CA CYS A 99 -4.83 -9.16 -5.65
C CYS A 99 -5.23 -8.26 -6.82
N ARG A 100 -4.85 -6.98 -6.77
CA ARG A 100 -5.14 -6.02 -7.86
C ARG A 100 -4.59 -6.46 -9.22
N LEU A 101 -3.36 -7.00 -9.27
CA LEU A 101 -2.78 -7.51 -10.52
C LEU A 101 -3.57 -8.72 -11.05
N LEU A 102 -3.95 -9.65 -10.17
CA LEU A 102 -4.73 -10.82 -10.53
C LEU A 102 -6.14 -10.44 -11.01
N ASP A 103 -6.80 -9.51 -10.33
CA ASP A 103 -8.11 -8.98 -10.71
C ASP A 103 -8.06 -8.36 -12.11
N ASN A 104 -7.01 -7.60 -12.42
CA ASN A 104 -6.82 -7.03 -13.76
C ASN A 104 -6.58 -8.08 -14.85
N MET A 105 -6.10 -9.27 -14.47
CA MET A 105 -5.97 -10.42 -15.37
C MET A 105 -7.24 -11.28 -15.42
N ASN A 106 -8.36 -10.79 -14.86
CA ASN A 106 -9.62 -11.52 -14.73
C ASN A 106 -9.48 -12.85 -14.00
N CYS A 107 -8.56 -12.93 -13.02
CA CYS A 107 -8.50 -14.08 -12.13
C CYS A 107 -9.79 -14.14 -11.29
N PRO A 108 -10.48 -15.29 -11.25
CA PRO A 108 -11.68 -15.44 -10.43
C PRO A 108 -11.44 -15.10 -8.94
N GLU A 109 -12.36 -14.37 -8.32
CA GLU A 109 -12.23 -13.86 -6.95
C GLU A 109 -12.02 -14.97 -5.91
N ASP A 110 -12.53 -16.19 -6.16
CA ASP A 110 -12.35 -17.37 -5.32
C ASP A 110 -10.95 -17.99 -5.44
N ILE A 111 -10.26 -17.77 -6.55
CA ILE A 111 -8.91 -18.28 -6.81
C ILE A 111 -7.83 -17.31 -6.30
N VAL A 112 -8.11 -16.01 -6.25
CA VAL A 112 -7.14 -15.00 -5.81
C VAL A 112 -6.56 -15.31 -4.42
N PRO A 113 -7.37 -15.60 -3.38
CA PRO A 113 -6.86 -15.98 -2.05
C PRO A 113 -5.98 -17.23 -2.09
N GLU A 114 -6.39 -18.26 -2.82
CA GLU A 114 -5.64 -19.53 -2.96
C GLU A 114 -4.25 -19.33 -3.56
N ILE A 115 -4.12 -18.40 -4.51
CA ILE A 115 -2.82 -18.02 -5.08
C ILE A 115 -2.02 -17.23 -4.04
N THR A 116 -2.60 -16.19 -3.45
CA THR A 116 -1.87 -15.30 -2.54
C THR A 116 -1.40 -16.02 -1.27
N ASP A 117 -2.17 -16.96 -0.74
CA ASP A 117 -1.83 -17.74 0.46
C ASP A 117 -0.63 -18.68 0.23
N ARG A 118 -0.43 -19.15 -1.01
CA ARG A 118 0.74 -19.96 -1.39
C ARG A 118 2.01 -19.12 -1.52
N LEU A 119 1.90 -17.81 -1.62
CA LEU A 119 3.03 -16.89 -1.71
C LEU A 119 3.53 -16.48 -0.32
N TYR A 120 4.01 -17.46 0.45
CA TYR A 120 4.32 -17.33 1.88
C TYR A 120 5.41 -16.31 2.27
N ASN A 121 6.22 -15.82 1.32
CA ASN A 121 7.26 -14.85 1.62
C ASN A 121 7.43 -13.80 0.53
N VAL A 122 7.98 -12.65 0.92
CA VAL A 122 8.21 -11.48 0.06
C VAL A 122 9.02 -11.81 -1.20
N ARG A 123 10.02 -12.69 -1.11
CA ARG A 123 10.85 -13.06 -2.27
C ARG A 123 10.02 -13.83 -3.30
N THR A 124 9.18 -14.75 -2.87
CA THR A 124 8.25 -15.48 -3.75
C THR A 124 7.23 -14.52 -4.35
N LYS A 125 6.67 -13.60 -3.55
CA LYS A 125 5.76 -12.54 -4.02
C LYS A 125 6.42 -11.67 -5.11
N PHE A 126 7.66 -11.24 -4.93
CA PHE A 126 8.40 -10.47 -5.94
C PHE A 126 8.66 -11.27 -7.22
N GLY A 127 8.98 -12.56 -7.09
CA GLY A 127 9.10 -13.46 -8.23
C GLY A 127 7.78 -13.56 -9.01
N PHE A 128 6.67 -13.63 -8.29
CA PHE A 128 5.34 -13.69 -8.88
C PHE A 128 4.94 -12.37 -9.57
N VAL A 129 5.18 -11.22 -8.95
CA VAL A 129 5.01 -9.91 -9.62
C VAL A 129 5.79 -9.87 -10.93
N LYS A 130 7.02 -10.38 -10.94
CA LYS A 130 7.84 -10.44 -12.16
C LYS A 130 7.22 -11.36 -13.23
N SER A 131 6.66 -12.51 -12.86
CA SER A 131 5.98 -13.37 -13.83
C SER A 131 4.72 -12.73 -14.41
N LEU A 132 3.98 -11.93 -13.62
CA LEU A 132 2.77 -11.26 -14.10
C LEU A 132 3.07 -10.03 -14.96
N THR A 133 4.07 -9.24 -14.58
CA THR A 133 4.33 -7.92 -15.18
C THR A 133 5.53 -7.87 -16.12
N GLY A 134 6.33 -8.92 -16.18
CA GLY A 134 7.62 -8.97 -16.89
C GLY A 134 8.76 -8.18 -16.23
N LYS A 135 8.48 -7.38 -15.19
CA LYS A 135 9.45 -6.49 -14.53
C LYS A 135 9.62 -6.83 -13.05
N LYS A 136 10.81 -6.64 -12.50
CA LYS A 136 11.02 -6.76 -11.05
C LYS A 136 10.32 -5.62 -10.33
N ILE A 137 9.81 -5.84 -9.12
CA ILE A 137 9.17 -4.78 -8.31
C ILE A 137 10.06 -3.53 -8.14
N GLY A 138 11.38 -3.71 -7.98
CA GLY A 138 12.33 -2.59 -7.88
C GLY A 138 12.59 -1.86 -9.21
N GLU A 139 12.37 -2.50 -10.36
CA GLU A 139 12.35 -1.82 -11.67
C GLU A 139 11.05 -1.03 -11.81
N ILE A 140 9.91 -1.64 -11.46
CA ILE A 140 8.60 -0.98 -11.49
C ILE A 140 8.60 0.25 -10.60
N ALA A 141 9.09 0.14 -9.36
CA ALA A 141 9.18 1.24 -8.39
C ALA A 141 10.04 2.40 -8.91
N ARG A 142 11.21 2.09 -9.52
CA ARG A 142 12.05 3.10 -10.16
C ARG A 142 11.33 3.81 -11.31
N ASP A 143 10.64 3.06 -12.16
CA ASP A 143 9.87 3.62 -13.28
C ASP A 143 8.77 4.60 -12.83
N ILE A 144 8.34 4.54 -11.55
CA ILE A 144 7.35 5.45 -10.96
C ILE A 144 7.95 6.42 -9.94
N GLY A 145 9.28 6.58 -9.92
CA GLY A 145 9.98 7.60 -9.12
C GLY A 145 10.43 7.17 -7.72
N PHE A 146 10.33 5.89 -7.36
CA PHE A 146 10.72 5.37 -6.04
C PHE A 146 12.04 4.60 -6.12
N GLU A 147 13.16 5.31 -6.26
CA GLU A 147 14.45 4.71 -6.56
C GLU A 147 15.00 3.81 -5.45
N ASN A 148 14.93 4.28 -4.20
CA ASN A 148 15.63 3.65 -3.07
C ASN A 148 14.70 2.83 -2.17
N ILE A 149 13.45 2.58 -2.58
CA ILE A 149 12.46 1.95 -1.69
C ILE A 149 12.84 0.51 -1.33
N MET A 150 13.45 -0.22 -2.28
CA MET A 150 13.91 -1.58 -2.06
C MET A 150 15.17 -1.65 -1.18
N GLU A 151 16.03 -0.65 -1.28
CA GLU A 151 17.20 -0.51 -0.39
C GLU A 151 16.73 -0.26 1.04
N ARG A 152 15.83 0.70 1.24
CA ARG A 152 15.20 0.99 2.55
C ARG A 152 14.48 -0.21 3.14
N PHE A 153 13.75 -0.97 2.31
CA PHE A 153 13.13 -2.22 2.74
C PHE A 153 14.17 -3.22 3.27
N ASN A 154 15.29 -3.38 2.56
CA ASN A 154 16.38 -4.27 2.96
C ASN A 154 17.12 -3.78 4.21
N GLU A 155 17.30 -2.48 4.39
CA GLU A 155 17.90 -1.88 5.59
C GLU A 155 17.05 -2.16 6.84
N VAL A 156 15.75 -1.86 6.78
CA VAL A 156 14.79 -2.15 7.85
C VAL A 156 14.79 -3.65 8.17
N ARG A 157 14.76 -4.49 7.14
CA ARG A 157 14.80 -5.96 7.27
C ARG A 157 16.10 -6.44 7.91
N ALA A 158 17.24 -5.88 7.51
CA ALA A 158 18.56 -6.25 8.04
C ALA A 158 18.67 -5.90 9.53
N LYS A 159 18.23 -4.71 9.93
CA LYS A 159 18.18 -4.29 11.34
C LYS A 159 17.28 -5.18 12.18
N ARG A 160 16.06 -5.44 11.69
CA ARG A 160 15.12 -6.38 12.32
C ARG A 160 15.75 -7.76 12.52
N ASN A 161 16.33 -8.33 11.45
CA ASN A 161 16.91 -9.66 11.49
C ASN A 161 18.15 -9.73 12.39
N SER A 162 19.01 -8.70 12.36
CA SER A 162 20.16 -8.58 13.27
C SER A 162 19.68 -8.64 14.72
N PHE A 163 18.67 -7.84 15.07
CA PHE A 163 18.12 -7.87 16.42
C PHE A 163 17.53 -9.25 16.77
N LEU A 164 16.69 -9.83 15.91
CA LEU A 164 16.00 -11.10 16.21
C LEU A 164 16.94 -12.31 16.31
N HIS A 165 18.04 -12.33 15.55
CA HIS A 165 18.91 -13.51 15.45
C HIS A 165 20.27 -13.36 16.15
N THR A 166 20.72 -12.12 16.37
CA THR A 166 22.08 -11.86 16.87
C THR A 166 22.13 -11.00 18.14
N ALA A 167 21.01 -10.45 18.61
CA ALA A 167 21.01 -9.59 19.79
C ALA A 167 21.48 -10.34 21.04
N ARG A 168 22.75 -10.15 21.39
CA ARG A 168 23.31 -10.52 22.70
C ARG A 168 23.23 -9.36 23.70
N VAL A 169 22.86 -8.14 23.28
CA VAL A 169 22.81 -6.94 24.17
C VAL A 169 21.69 -5.97 23.75
N LYS A 170 21.07 -5.31 24.74
CA LYS A 170 19.99 -4.29 24.64
C LYS A 170 20.27 -3.04 23.76
N LYS A 171 21.44 -2.89 23.13
CA LYS A 171 21.94 -1.63 22.53
C LYS A 171 21.88 -1.53 21.00
N ASP A 172 21.32 -2.51 20.29
CA ASP A 172 21.47 -2.57 18.82
C ASP A 172 20.49 -1.70 18.03
N LEU A 173 19.43 -1.18 18.66
CA LEU A 173 18.42 -0.37 17.99
C LEU A 173 18.33 1.02 18.62
N THR A 174 18.35 2.05 17.78
CA THR A 174 18.35 3.46 18.18
C THR A 174 17.06 4.17 17.78
N GLN A 175 16.92 5.43 18.21
CA GLN A 175 15.84 6.30 17.74
C GLN A 175 15.91 6.53 16.22
N ASP A 176 17.11 6.52 15.63
CA ASP A 176 17.26 6.65 14.18
C ASP A 176 16.66 5.45 13.44
N ASP A 177 16.74 4.24 14.02
CA ASP A 177 16.10 3.06 13.46
C ASP A 177 14.56 3.18 13.46
N ILE A 178 13.99 3.81 14.50
CA ILE A 178 12.56 4.15 14.54
C ILE A 178 12.20 5.15 13.43
N ILE A 179 12.96 6.24 13.32
CA ILE A 179 12.70 7.29 12.31
C ILE A 179 12.81 6.72 10.89
N MET A 180 13.82 5.90 10.63
CA MET A 180 13.98 5.19 9.36
C MET A 180 12.77 4.30 9.05
N ALA A 181 12.30 3.51 10.03
CA ALA A 181 11.15 2.62 9.85
C ALA A 181 9.85 3.40 9.56
N LEU A 182 9.61 4.50 10.27
CA LEU A 182 8.44 5.36 10.03
C LEU A 182 8.50 6.00 8.65
N LYS A 183 9.66 6.53 8.23
CA LYS A 183 9.85 7.09 6.89
C LYS A 183 9.65 6.03 5.79
N PHE A 184 10.11 4.81 6.04
CA PHE A 184 9.87 3.68 5.14
C PHE A 184 8.38 3.33 5.05
N ALA A 185 7.64 3.33 6.17
CA ALA A 185 6.20 3.09 6.18
C ALA A 185 5.41 4.17 5.42
N CYS A 186 5.76 5.45 5.56
CA CYS A 186 5.16 6.53 4.75
C CYS A 186 5.42 6.32 3.26
N ALA A 187 6.68 6.08 2.89
CA ALA A 187 7.07 5.85 1.50
C ALA A 187 6.43 4.59 0.90
N THR A 188 6.09 3.60 1.74
CA THR A 188 5.34 2.42 1.34
C THR A 188 3.93 2.79 0.90
N VAL A 189 3.21 3.63 1.66
CA VAL A 189 1.86 4.11 1.27
C VAL A 189 1.93 4.83 -0.08
N ASP A 190 2.89 5.73 -0.24
CA ASP A 190 3.09 6.50 -1.48
C ASP A 190 3.39 5.58 -2.68
N LEU A 191 4.28 4.59 -2.48
CA LEU A 191 4.62 3.62 -3.52
C LEU A 191 3.38 2.87 -3.99
N TYR A 192 2.58 2.33 -3.05
CA TYR A 192 1.42 1.53 -3.42
C TYR A 192 0.29 2.36 -4.00
N ALA A 193 0.12 3.62 -3.58
CA ALA A 193 -0.78 4.55 -4.24
C ALA A 193 -0.43 4.71 -5.73
N ALA A 194 0.86 4.94 -6.03
CA ALA A 194 1.35 5.08 -7.39
C ALA A 194 1.26 3.76 -8.21
N LEU A 195 1.56 2.61 -7.59
CA LEU A 195 1.42 1.30 -8.22
C LEU A 195 -0.03 0.99 -8.59
N PHE A 196 -0.97 1.25 -7.68
CA PHE A 196 -2.40 1.01 -7.92
C PHE A 196 -2.93 1.86 -9.07
N SER A 197 -2.53 3.13 -9.14
CA SER A 197 -2.88 4.01 -10.27
C SER A 197 -2.28 3.51 -11.59
N LYS A 198 -0.99 3.14 -11.61
CA LYS A 198 -0.30 2.67 -12.83
C LYS A 198 -0.89 1.37 -13.37
N TYR A 199 -1.12 0.39 -12.52
CA TYR A 199 -1.54 -0.94 -12.96
C TYR A 199 -3.04 -1.08 -13.16
N ARG A 200 -3.81 0.00 -13.03
CA ARG A 200 -5.24 -0.03 -13.37
C ARG A 200 -5.52 0.07 -14.87
N GLU A 201 -4.59 0.61 -15.66
CA GLU A 201 -4.75 0.80 -17.11
C GLU A 201 -4.74 -0.50 -17.93
N GLN A 202 -4.57 -1.66 -17.29
CA GLN A 202 -4.48 -2.97 -17.95
C GLN A 202 -5.80 -3.75 -17.95
N ARG A 203 -6.95 -3.05 -17.90
CA ARG A 203 -8.25 -3.68 -18.17
C ARG A 203 -8.54 -3.55 -19.67
N PRO A 204 -8.56 -4.64 -20.46
CA PRO A 204 -9.39 -4.61 -21.67
C PRO A 204 -10.81 -4.38 -21.18
N LEU A 205 -11.44 -3.30 -21.64
CA LEU A 205 -12.88 -3.13 -21.49
C LEU A 205 -13.49 -4.37 -22.15
N ILE A 206 -13.96 -5.33 -21.35
CA ILE A 206 -14.91 -6.32 -21.84
C ILE A 206 -16.13 -5.47 -22.14
N GLU A 207 -16.38 -5.23 -23.44
CA GLU A 207 -17.62 -4.63 -23.88
C GLU A 207 -18.76 -5.50 -23.32
N PRO A 208 -19.80 -4.90 -22.73
CA PRO A 208 -20.95 -5.66 -22.30
C PRO A 208 -21.51 -6.39 -23.52
N ASP A 209 -21.53 -7.71 -23.46
CA ASP A 209 -22.11 -8.56 -24.48
C ASP A 209 -23.62 -8.28 -24.48
N GLU A 210 -24.12 -7.56 -25.49
CA GLU A 210 -25.53 -7.15 -25.59
C GLU A 210 -26.48 -8.36 -25.71
N ASP A 211 -25.94 -9.57 -25.92
CA ASP A 211 -26.71 -10.78 -26.20
C ASP A 211 -27.10 -11.61 -24.96
N HIS A 212 -26.66 -11.26 -23.74
CA HIS A 212 -27.03 -11.99 -22.53
C HIS A 212 -27.44 -11.08 -21.35
N PRO A 213 -28.72 -10.66 -21.28
CA PRO A 213 -29.27 -10.05 -20.08
C PRO A 213 -29.49 -11.12 -18.99
N PHE A 214 -28.95 -10.90 -17.80
CA PHE A 214 -29.27 -11.66 -16.59
C PHE A 214 -30.74 -11.48 -16.18
#